data_AF-A0A7C9RGV8-F1
#
_entry.id   AF-A0A7C9RGV8-F1
#
_cell.length_a   1.000
_cell.length_b   1.000
_cell.length_c   1.000
_cell.angle_alpha   90.00
_cell.angle_beta   90.00
_cell.angle_gamma   90.00
#
_symmetry.space_group_name_H-M   'P 1'
#
loop_
_entity.id
_entity.type
_entity.pdbx_description
1 polymer ?
#
loop_
_entity_poly.entity_id
_entity_poly.type
_entity_poly.pdbx_seq_one_letter_code
_entity_poly.pdbx_strand_id
1 'polypeptide(L)'
;MTIADIEGIFRNEAGRALATLIRLVGSFDLAEDVLQEAFAAALERWAENGVPSNPRAWLISTGRNKAVDRIRRETAFRAKEGQIAREVELLGTNAADGDGSADAVDDDALRLIFTCCHPSFAIETQVALTLRTICGLTTGEVARAFLTGEDAMAQR
;
A
#
# COMPACT_ATOMS: atom_id res chain seq x y z
N MET A 1 28.68 14.88 2.85
CA MET A 1 27.82 15.19 3.99
C MET A 1 27.78 13.97 4.90
N THR A 2 28.00 14.13 6.19
CA THR A 2 27.89 13.03 7.15
C THR A 2 26.48 12.96 7.71
N ILE A 3 26.07 11.78 8.21
CA ILE A 3 24.77 11.60 8.89
C ILE A 3 24.63 12.60 10.06
N ALA A 4 25.74 12.91 10.73
CA ALA A 4 25.78 13.87 11.83
C ALA A 4 25.40 15.31 11.41
N ASP A 5 25.71 15.72 10.18
CA ASP A 5 25.38 17.06 9.67
C ASP A 5 23.87 17.23 9.52
N ILE A 6 23.19 16.22 8.95
CA ILE A 6 21.73 16.22 8.82
C ILE A 6 21.04 16.12 10.17
N GLU A 7 21.55 15.29 11.08
CA GLU A 7 20.98 15.15 12.41
C GLU A 7 21.06 16.47 13.20
N GLY A 8 22.16 17.21 13.05
CA GLY A 8 22.30 18.57 13.58
C GLY A 8 21.27 19.54 12.99
N ILE A 9 21.07 19.52 11.67
CA ILE A 9 20.06 20.36 11.00
C ILE A 9 18.65 19.98 11.44
N PHE A 10 18.36 18.69 11.57
CA PHE A 10 17.07 18.20 12.04
C PHE A 10 16.76 18.75 13.44
N ARG A 11 17.67 18.57 14.39
CA ARG A 11 17.50 19.07 15.77
C ARG A 11 17.28 20.59 15.83
N ASN A 12 17.96 21.36 14.98
CA ASN A 12 17.95 22.82 15.04
C ASN A 12 16.83 23.48 14.21
N GLU A 13 16.45 22.87 13.09
CA GLU A 13 15.60 23.53 12.09
C GLU A 13 14.24 22.84 11.87
N ALA A 14 14.07 21.56 12.24
CA ALA A 14 12.84 20.82 11.96
C ALA A 14 11.60 21.48 12.58
N GLY A 15 11.66 21.88 13.85
CA GLY A 15 10.52 22.54 14.52
C GLY A 15 10.12 23.88 13.88
N ARG A 16 11.11 24.67 13.43
CA ARG A 16 10.87 25.97 12.76
C ARG A 16 10.30 25.79 11.35
N ALA A 17 10.80 24.79 10.62
CA ALA A 17 10.27 24.42 9.32
C ALA A 17 8.83 23.89 9.45
N LEU A 18 8.58 23.00 10.41
CA LEU A 18 7.26 22.43 10.70
C LEU A 18 6.23 23.53 11.00
N ALA A 19 6.53 24.44 11.92
CA ALA A 19 5.63 25.55 12.26
C ALA A 19 5.27 26.40 11.04
N THR A 20 6.24 26.60 10.13
CA THR A 20 5.98 27.33 8.88
C THR A 20 5.10 26.53 7.93
N LEU A 21 5.34 25.23 7.78
CA LEU A 21 4.55 24.34 6.93
C LEU A 21 3.11 24.20 7.43
N ILE A 22 2.89 24.06 8.74
CA ILE A 22 1.57 24.04 9.36
C ILE A 22 0.79 25.30 8.97
N ARG A 23 1.42 26.48 9.08
CA ARG A 23 0.78 27.75 8.70
C ARG A 23 0.50 27.85 7.19
N LEU A 24 1.35 27.29 6.34
CA LEU A 24 1.21 27.36 4.88
C LEU A 24 0.17 26.39 4.33
N VAL A 25 0.07 25.20 4.93
CA VAL A 25 -0.75 24.10 4.42
C VAL A 25 -2.07 23.96 5.21
N GLY A 26 -2.12 24.45 6.45
CA GLY A 26 -3.34 24.47 7.26
C GLY A 26 -3.69 23.13 7.92
N SER A 27 -2.79 22.15 7.87
CA SER A 27 -2.94 20.83 8.50
C SER A 27 -1.63 20.44 9.20
N PHE A 28 -1.76 19.93 10.42
CA PHE A 28 -0.61 19.44 11.19
C PHE A 28 -0.05 18.17 10.57
N ASP A 29 -0.90 17.16 10.36
CA ASP A 29 -0.50 15.85 9.84
C ASP A 29 0.16 15.99 8.46
N LEU A 30 -0.44 16.77 7.56
CA LEU A 30 0.13 16.98 6.23
C LEU A 30 1.46 17.73 6.30
N ALA A 31 1.61 18.67 7.24
CA ALA A 31 2.86 19.40 7.41
C ALA A 31 3.99 18.51 7.96
N GLU A 32 3.68 17.58 8.85
CA GLU A 32 4.64 16.59 9.35
C GLU A 32 5.11 15.66 8.23
N ASP A 33 4.18 15.07 7.49
CA ASP A 33 4.48 14.18 6.35
C ASP A 33 5.40 14.85 5.34
N VAL A 34 5.05 16.06 4.88
CA VAL A 34 5.85 16.74 3.84
C VAL A 34 7.18 17.26 4.36
N LEU A 35 7.32 17.49 5.67
CA LEU A 35 8.60 17.79 6.28
C LEU A 35 9.50 16.57 6.28
N GLN A 36 8.97 15.40 6.63
CA GLN A 36 9.71 14.13 6.55
C GLN A 36 10.14 13.83 5.12
N GLU A 37 9.26 14.00 4.13
CA GLU A 37 9.61 13.88 2.72
C GLU A 37 10.68 14.89 2.29
N ALA A 38 10.64 16.13 2.82
CA ALA A 38 11.67 17.12 2.54
C ALA A 38 13.04 16.71 3.11
N PHE A 39 13.09 16.11 4.30
CA PHE A 39 14.33 15.56 4.86
C PHE A 39 14.81 14.33 4.09
N ALA A 40 13.90 13.46 3.61
CA ALA A 40 14.27 12.36 2.72
C ALA A 40 14.92 12.87 1.42
N ALA A 41 14.33 13.90 0.79
CA ALA A 41 14.91 14.54 -0.38
C ALA A 41 16.25 15.24 -0.07
N ALA A 42 16.43 15.77 1.14
CA ALA A 42 17.68 16.37 1.58
C ALA A 42 18.80 15.32 1.71
N LEU A 43 18.51 14.14 2.24
CA LEU A 43 19.47 13.03 2.36
C LEU A 43 20.06 12.66 1.00
N GLU A 44 19.23 12.60 -0.04
CA GLU A 44 19.66 12.32 -1.41
C GLU A 44 20.40 13.52 -2.02
N ARG A 45 19.76 14.69 -2.02
CA ARG A 45 20.25 15.83 -2.81
C ARG A 45 21.48 16.49 -2.22
N TRP A 46 21.59 16.58 -0.90
CA TRP A 46 22.73 17.22 -0.24
C TRP A 46 23.95 16.29 -0.17
N ALA A 47 23.77 14.97 -0.31
CA ALA A 47 24.89 14.04 -0.47
C ALA A 47 25.69 14.35 -1.75
N GLU A 48 24.98 14.66 -2.84
CA GLU A 48 25.58 15.00 -4.14
C GLU A 48 26.01 16.46 -4.24
N ASN A 49 25.16 17.39 -3.81
CA ASN A 49 25.30 18.83 -4.13
C ASN A 49 25.78 19.67 -2.94
N GLY A 50 25.98 19.05 -1.78
CA GLY A 50 26.26 19.74 -0.53
C GLY A 50 25.02 20.37 0.11
N VAL A 51 25.20 20.82 1.36
CA VAL A 51 24.15 21.46 2.15
C VAL A 51 23.96 22.91 1.66
N PRO A 52 22.73 23.35 1.34
CA PRO A 52 22.44 24.74 0.97
C PRO A 52 22.84 25.72 2.07
N SER A 53 23.13 26.97 1.70
CA SER A 53 23.44 28.04 2.66
C SER A 53 22.32 28.32 3.65
N ASN A 54 21.07 28.02 3.29
CA ASN A 54 19.91 28.09 4.17
C ASN A 54 19.08 26.79 4.11
N PRO A 55 19.43 25.80 4.94
CA PRO A 55 18.75 24.51 4.97
C PRO A 55 17.24 24.63 5.29
N ARG A 56 16.88 25.51 6.23
CA ARG A 56 15.47 25.72 6.63
C ARG A 56 14.63 26.22 5.45
N ALA A 57 15.11 27.23 4.73
CA ALA A 57 14.39 27.77 3.57
C ALA A 57 14.22 26.73 2.46
N TRP A 58 15.23 25.88 2.27
CA TRP A 58 15.18 24.77 1.33
C TRP A 58 14.13 23.74 1.75
N LEU A 59 14.13 23.31 3.02
CA LEU A 59 13.16 22.35 3.57
C LEU A 59 11.71 22.86 3.45
N ILE A 60 11.47 24.14 3.76
CA ILE A 60 10.13 24.74 3.61
C ILE A 60 9.69 24.76 2.14
N SER A 61 10.58 25.12 1.22
CA SER A 61 10.28 25.16 -0.22
C SER A 61 9.97 23.77 -0.76
N THR A 62 10.81 22.79 -0.42
CA THR A 62 10.61 21.39 -0.81
C THR A 62 9.32 20.83 -0.22
N GLY A 63 9.08 21.01 1.08
CA GLY A 63 7.84 20.56 1.75
C GLY A 63 6.59 21.20 1.15
N ARG A 64 6.63 22.50 0.81
CA ARG A 64 5.51 23.17 0.12
C ARG A 64 5.21 22.53 -1.24
N ASN A 65 6.24 22.23 -2.03
CA ASN A 65 6.05 21.59 -3.33
C ASN A 65 5.45 20.18 -3.18
N LYS A 66 5.95 19.40 -2.21
CA LYS A 66 5.39 18.07 -1.88
C LYS A 66 3.92 18.15 -1.45
N ALA A 67 3.55 19.14 -0.64
CA ALA A 67 2.16 19.39 -0.25
C ALA A 67 1.28 19.68 -1.48
N VAL A 68 1.74 20.55 -2.38
CA VAL A 68 1.01 20.86 -3.63
C VAL A 68 0.84 19.62 -4.49
N ASP A 69 1.87 18.80 -4.63
CA ASP A 69 1.81 17.56 -5.40
C ASP A 69 0.85 16.54 -4.79
N ARG A 70 0.77 16.46 -3.46
CA ARG A 70 -0.20 15.60 -2.77
C ARG A 70 -1.63 16.08 -2.94
N ILE A 71 -1.88 17.38 -2.77
CA ILE A 71 -3.21 17.98 -3.00
C ILE A 71 -3.65 17.78 -4.46
N ARG A 72 -2.73 17.93 -5.42
CA ARG A 72 -3.02 17.68 -6.84
C ARG A 72 -3.36 16.22 -7.11
N ARG A 73 -2.61 15.28 -6.51
CA ARG A 73 -2.88 13.84 -6.61
C ARG A 73 -4.24 13.48 -6.01
N GLU A 74 -4.57 13.98 -4.82
CA GLU A 74 -5.90 13.79 -4.22
C GLU A 74 -7.01 14.36 -5.07
N THR A 75 -6.83 15.56 -5.63
CA THR A 75 -7.83 16.19 -6.50
C THR A 75 -8.03 15.36 -7.77
N ALA A 76 -6.96 14.89 -8.39
CA ALA A 76 -7.03 14.02 -9.57
C ALA A 76 -7.68 12.66 -9.24
N PHE A 77 -7.41 12.11 -8.06
CA PHE A 77 -8.04 10.88 -7.58
C PHE A 77 -9.55 11.08 -7.38
N ARG A 78 -9.96 12.12 -6.64
CA ARG A 78 -11.38 12.46 -6.43
C ARG A 78 -12.12 12.72 -7.74
N ALA A 79 -11.49 13.35 -8.72
CA ALA A 79 -12.07 13.55 -10.04
C ALA A 79 -12.33 12.23 -10.79
N LYS A 80 -11.55 11.18 -10.49
CA LYS A 80 -11.66 9.84 -11.09
C LYS A 80 -12.43 8.86 -10.21
N GLU A 81 -12.76 9.23 -8.98
CA GLU A 81 -13.37 8.33 -7.99
C GLU A 81 -14.68 7.71 -8.51
N GLY A 82 -15.53 8.48 -9.18
CA GLY A 82 -16.75 7.94 -9.79
C GLY A 82 -16.50 6.99 -10.97
N GLN A 83 -15.42 7.19 -11.73
CA GLN A 83 -15.03 6.26 -12.79
C GLN A 83 -14.45 4.97 -12.19
N ILE A 84 -13.58 5.10 -11.19
CA ILE A 84 -12.99 3.96 -10.48
C ILE A 84 -14.09 3.15 -9.78
N ALA A 85 -15.03 3.80 -9.09
CA ALA A 85 -16.15 3.13 -8.45
C ALA A 85 -17.00 2.35 -9.46
N ARG A 86 -17.30 2.96 -10.63
CA ARG A 86 -18.01 2.29 -11.71
C ARG A 86 -17.22 1.12 -12.31
N GLU A 87 -15.91 1.27 -12.47
CA GLU A 87 -15.04 0.21 -12.99
C GLU A 87 -14.91 -0.94 -11.99
N VAL A 88 -14.82 -0.65 -10.69
CA VAL A 88 -14.84 -1.65 -9.61
C VAL A 88 -16.19 -2.36 -9.56
N GLU A 89 -17.29 -1.64 -9.70
CA GLU A 89 -18.64 -2.23 -9.81
C GLU A 89 -18.74 -3.14 -11.04
N LEU A 90 -18.23 -2.69 -12.21
CA LEU A 90 -18.16 -3.49 -13.43
C LEU A 90 -17.25 -4.72 -13.30
N LEU A 91 -16.14 -4.63 -12.59
CA LEU A 91 -15.29 -5.78 -12.28
C LEU A 91 -16.00 -6.75 -11.32
N GLY A 92 -16.80 -6.22 -10.39
CA GLY A 92 -17.65 -7.00 -9.50
C GLY A 92 -18.83 -7.68 -10.21
N THR A 93 -19.43 -7.04 -11.21
CA THR A 93 -20.52 -7.62 -12.02
C THR A 93 -20.02 -8.53 -13.13
N ASN A 94 -18.87 -8.28 -13.74
CA ASN A 94 -18.25 -9.21 -14.70
C ASN A 94 -17.78 -10.52 -14.05
N ALA A 95 -17.53 -10.52 -12.73
CA ALA A 95 -17.34 -11.75 -11.96
C ALA A 95 -18.65 -12.55 -11.77
N ALA A 96 -19.82 -11.93 -11.99
CA ALA A 96 -21.14 -12.56 -11.89
C ALA A 96 -21.67 -13.11 -13.23
N ASP A 97 -21.11 -12.71 -14.37
CA ASP A 97 -21.58 -13.11 -15.71
C ASP A 97 -20.87 -14.36 -16.29
N GLY A 98 -20.08 -15.06 -15.46
CA GLY A 98 -19.44 -16.34 -15.80
C GLY A 98 -20.27 -17.54 -15.35
N ASP A 99 -21.22 -17.96 -16.18
CA ASP A 99 -22.01 -19.20 -16.09
C ASP A 99 -22.93 -19.36 -14.86
N GLY A 100 -24.23 -19.51 -15.14
CA GLY A 100 -25.28 -19.48 -14.14
C GLY A 100 -25.28 -20.71 -13.24
N SER A 101 -25.02 -20.52 -11.95
CA SER A 101 -25.74 -21.23 -10.89
C SER A 101 -25.54 -20.60 -9.51
N ALA A 102 -26.67 -20.43 -8.81
CA ALA A 102 -26.86 -20.07 -7.40
C ALA A 102 -26.47 -18.65 -6.97
N ASP A 103 -27.50 -17.80 -6.86
CA ASP A 103 -27.64 -16.60 -6.02
C ASP A 103 -26.35 -15.94 -5.54
N ALA A 104 -26.13 -14.74 -6.05
CA ALA A 104 -25.10 -13.78 -5.65
C ALA A 104 -24.91 -13.77 -4.12
N VAL A 105 -23.90 -14.50 -3.67
CA VAL A 105 -23.53 -14.48 -2.26
C VAL A 105 -22.64 -13.25 -2.04
N ASP A 106 -23.16 -12.30 -1.29
CA ASP A 106 -22.47 -11.11 -0.78
C ASP A 106 -21.56 -11.47 0.43
N ASP A 107 -20.92 -12.64 0.36
CA ASP A 107 -20.08 -13.21 1.42
C ASP A 107 -18.75 -13.68 0.81
N ASP A 108 -17.69 -12.96 1.14
CA ASP A 108 -16.33 -13.21 0.68
C ASP A 108 -15.83 -14.61 1.07
N ALA A 109 -16.32 -15.18 2.19
CA ALA A 109 -15.94 -16.53 2.59
C ALA A 109 -16.53 -17.59 1.64
N LEU A 110 -17.77 -17.41 1.20
CA LEU A 110 -18.40 -18.31 0.22
C LEU A 110 -17.79 -18.16 -1.17
N ARG A 111 -17.40 -16.95 -1.59
CA ARG A 111 -16.64 -16.74 -2.83
C ARG A 111 -15.29 -17.45 -2.81
N LEU A 112 -14.59 -17.41 -1.67
CA LEU A 112 -13.33 -18.14 -1.49
C LEU A 112 -13.55 -19.66 -1.56
N ILE A 113 -14.63 -20.18 -0.99
CA ILE A 113 -15.02 -21.60 -1.11
C ILE A 113 -15.20 -21.99 -2.57
N PHE A 114 -15.98 -21.24 -3.35
CA PHE A 114 -16.18 -21.52 -4.78
C PHE A 114 -14.88 -21.44 -5.59
N THR A 115 -14.02 -20.47 -5.27
CA THR A 115 -12.70 -20.34 -5.91
C THR A 115 -11.83 -21.57 -5.65
N CYS A 116 -11.79 -22.05 -4.40
CA CYS A 116 -11.04 -23.26 -4.05
C CYS A 116 -11.63 -24.51 -4.73
N CYS A 117 -12.95 -24.58 -4.89
CA CYS A 117 -13.66 -25.72 -5.49
C CYS A 117 -13.87 -25.61 -7.01
N HIS A 118 -13.16 -24.71 -7.70
CA HIS A 118 -13.37 -24.48 -9.12
C HIS A 118 -13.00 -25.73 -9.97
N PRO A 119 -13.83 -26.14 -10.95
CA PRO A 119 -13.64 -27.39 -11.69
C PRO A 119 -12.37 -27.45 -12.57
N SER A 120 -11.69 -26.32 -12.78
CA SER A 120 -10.38 -26.30 -13.46
C SER A 120 -9.24 -26.89 -12.63
N PHE A 121 -9.44 -27.06 -11.32
CA PHE A 121 -8.46 -27.68 -10.42
C PHE A 121 -8.78 -29.16 -10.23
N ALA A 122 -7.74 -29.99 -10.10
CA ALA A 122 -7.90 -31.36 -9.62
C ALA A 122 -8.47 -31.37 -8.20
N ILE A 123 -9.26 -32.39 -7.85
CA ILE A 123 -9.94 -32.49 -6.54
C ILE A 123 -8.94 -32.36 -5.38
N GLU A 124 -7.76 -32.95 -5.52
CA GLU A 124 -6.69 -32.88 -4.52
C GLU A 124 -6.21 -31.45 -4.30
N THR A 125 -6.08 -30.66 -5.37
CA THR A 125 -5.74 -29.23 -5.30
C THR A 125 -6.87 -28.43 -4.66
N GLN A 126 -8.14 -28.73 -5.00
CA GLN A 126 -9.29 -28.07 -4.39
C GLN A 126 -9.30 -28.27 -2.87
N VAL A 127 -9.15 -29.52 -2.42
CA VAL A 127 -9.13 -29.88 -1.00
C VAL A 127 -7.93 -29.26 -0.28
N ALA A 128 -6.74 -29.27 -0.89
CA ALA A 128 -5.54 -28.66 -0.30
C ALA A 128 -5.68 -27.14 -0.15
N LEU A 129 -6.23 -26.46 -1.16
CA LEU A 129 -6.51 -25.02 -1.11
C LEU A 129 -7.52 -24.71 0.00
N THR A 130 -8.64 -25.44 0.08
CA THR A 130 -9.65 -25.24 1.12
C THR A 130 -9.09 -25.43 2.53
N LEU A 131 -8.31 -26.48 2.77
CA LEU A 131 -7.71 -26.71 4.09
C LEU A 131 -6.75 -25.59 4.50
N ARG A 132 -6.00 -25.03 3.54
CA ARG A 132 -5.03 -23.96 3.82
C ARG A 132 -5.69 -22.60 4.00
N THR A 133 -6.64 -22.25 3.13
CA THR A 133 -7.18 -20.88 3.06
C THR A 133 -8.40 -20.68 3.94
N ILE A 134 -9.25 -21.70 4.08
CA ILE A 134 -10.51 -21.61 4.81
C ILE A 134 -10.39 -22.25 6.20
N CYS A 135 -9.76 -23.42 6.29
CA CYS A 135 -9.57 -24.09 7.59
C CYS A 135 -8.32 -23.61 8.34
N GLY A 136 -7.44 -22.82 7.70
CA GLY A 136 -6.27 -22.20 8.33
C GLY A 136 -5.14 -23.17 8.66
N LEU A 137 -5.07 -24.33 8.01
CA LEU A 137 -3.98 -25.30 8.23
C LEU A 137 -2.68 -24.81 7.57
N THR A 138 -1.57 -25.12 8.23
CA THR A 138 -0.23 -24.92 7.67
C THR A 138 0.08 -25.93 6.56
N THR A 139 1.05 -25.61 5.68
CA THR A 139 1.47 -26.52 4.60
C THR A 139 1.88 -27.90 5.13
N GLY A 140 2.61 -27.97 6.25
CA GLY A 140 2.97 -29.23 6.90
C GLY A 140 1.77 -30.01 7.48
N GLU A 141 0.72 -29.34 7.96
CA GLU A 141 -0.52 -29.99 8.38
C GLU A 141 -1.30 -30.59 7.20
N VAL A 142 -1.39 -29.85 6.08
CA VAL A 142 -2.00 -30.35 4.85
C VAL A 142 -1.19 -31.51 4.28
N ALA A 143 0.14 -31.41 4.25
CA ALA A 143 1.02 -32.50 3.79
C ALA A 143 0.80 -33.80 4.58
N ARG A 144 0.61 -33.70 5.90
CA ARG A 144 0.25 -34.85 6.75
C ARG A 144 -1.13 -35.41 6.41
N ALA A 145 -2.12 -34.56 6.14
CA ALA A 145 -3.46 -35.01 5.74
C ALA A 145 -3.45 -35.75 4.39
N PHE A 146 -2.57 -35.36 3.47
CA PHE A 146 -2.38 -35.98 2.16
C PHE A 146 -1.35 -37.12 2.15
N LEU A 147 -0.70 -37.42 3.28
CA LEU A 147 0.39 -38.40 3.39
C LEU A 147 1.53 -38.17 2.38
N THR A 148 1.86 -36.90 2.11
CA THR A 148 2.97 -36.50 1.23
C THR A 148 4.03 -35.67 1.96
N GLY A 149 5.19 -35.48 1.34
CA GLY A 149 6.20 -34.54 1.85
C GLY A 149 5.74 -33.09 1.77
N GLU A 150 6.22 -32.24 2.67
CA GLU A 150 5.89 -30.80 2.71
C GLU A 150 6.36 -30.07 1.45
N ASP A 151 7.56 -30.40 0.94
CA ASP A 151 8.08 -29.86 -0.32
C ASP A 151 7.19 -30.21 -1.53
N ALA A 152 6.65 -31.44 -1.55
CA ALA A 152 5.73 -31.88 -2.61
C ALA A 152 4.34 -31.22 -2.49
N MET A 153 3.95 -30.80 -1.29
CA MET A 153 2.71 -30.05 -1.05
C MET A 153 2.88 -28.56 -1.38
N ALA A 154 4.05 -27.97 -1.15
CA ALA A 154 4.33 -26.57 -1.44
C ALA A 154 4.42 -26.24 -2.95
N GLN A 155 4.69 -27.25 -3.79
CA GLN A 155 4.77 -27.10 -5.25
C GLN A 155 3.43 -27.26 -5.99
N ARG A 156 2.34 -27.52 -5.26
CA ARG A 156 0.97 -27.64 -5.79
C ARG A 156 0.18 -26.36 -5.56
#